data_AF-A0A0R3RMH4-F1
#
_entry.id   AF-A0A0R3RMH4-F1
#
_cell.length_a   1.000
_cell.length_b   1.000
_cell.length_c   1.000
_cell.angle_alpha   90.00
_cell.angle_beta   90.00
_cell.angle_gamma   90.00
#
_symmetry.space_group_name_H-M   'P 1'
#
loop_
_entity.id
_entity.type
_entity.pdbx_description
1 polymer ?
#
loop_
_entity_poly.entity_id
_entity_poly.type
_entity_poly.pdbx_seq_one_letter_code
_entity_poly.pdbx_strand_id
1 'polypeptide(L)'
;MYKCCHLITYLFTYYCRKTRNESEKRRRDTFNRLIAELTLLVAKGDRKMDKSSVLKCAINFLKKQHFQAESTSDEASNTVLDHKLRIVTGCNLPEIVQLYMDALAAGTFCIHCSGHIEHASTSFATLFDDAVINISTSKHSESLASLILPMFTQSFF
;
A
#
# COMPACT_ATOMS: atom_id res chain seq x y z
N MET A 1 -19.02 -50.42 -39.28
CA MET A 1 -18.43 -50.21 -37.93
C MET A 1 -17.03 -49.60 -37.95
N TYR A 2 -16.04 -50.13 -38.69
CA TYR A 2 -14.64 -49.65 -38.65
C TYR A 2 -14.43 -48.16 -39.00
N LYS A 3 -15.20 -47.61 -39.97
CA LYS A 3 -15.16 -46.18 -40.32
C LYS A 3 -15.59 -45.26 -39.16
N CYS A 4 -16.55 -45.68 -38.34
CA CYS A 4 -16.97 -44.90 -37.16
C CYS A 4 -15.89 -44.92 -36.06
N CYS A 5 -15.24 -46.05 -35.84
CA CYS A 5 -14.17 -46.17 -34.84
C CYS A 5 -12.98 -45.25 -35.20
N HIS A 6 -12.57 -45.23 -36.47
CA HIS A 6 -11.48 -44.38 -36.93
C HIS A 6 -11.80 -42.88 -36.81
N LEU A 7 -13.05 -42.49 -37.05
CA LEU A 7 -13.52 -41.11 -36.92
C LEU A 7 -13.54 -40.65 -35.46
N ILE A 8 -13.95 -41.51 -34.53
CA ILE A 8 -13.96 -41.23 -33.08
C ILE A 8 -12.53 -41.02 -32.58
N THR A 9 -11.58 -41.90 -32.93
CA THR A 9 -10.17 -41.74 -32.53
C THR A 9 -9.55 -40.46 -33.09
N TYR A 10 -9.86 -40.11 -34.34
CA TYR A 10 -9.40 -38.87 -34.97
C TYR A 10 -9.98 -37.62 -34.26
N LEU A 11 -11.29 -37.61 -33.98
CA LEU A 11 -11.94 -36.52 -33.26
C LEU A 11 -11.38 -36.36 -31.84
N PHE A 12 -11.17 -37.46 -31.12
CA PHE A 12 -10.60 -37.45 -29.78
C PHE A 12 -9.18 -36.90 -29.78
N THR A 13 -8.31 -37.40 -30.66
CA THR A 13 -6.92 -36.93 -30.75
C THR A 13 -6.82 -35.47 -31.19
N TYR A 14 -7.65 -35.04 -32.16
CA TYR A 14 -7.76 -33.64 -32.56
C TYR A 14 -8.18 -32.75 -31.38
N TYR A 15 -9.22 -33.16 -30.65
CA TYR A 15 -9.72 -32.43 -29.49
C TYR A 15 -8.67 -32.34 -28.37
N CYS A 16 -8.01 -33.45 -28.02
CA CYS A 16 -6.93 -33.46 -27.02
C CYS A 16 -5.75 -32.56 -27.42
N ARG A 17 -5.38 -32.53 -28.71
CA ARG A 17 -4.34 -31.62 -29.20
C ARG A 17 -4.77 -30.16 -29.08
N LYS A 18 -6.02 -29.86 -29.45
CA LYS A 18 -6.58 -28.51 -29.38
C LYS A 18 -6.62 -28.00 -27.94
N THR A 19 -7.18 -28.77 -27.00
CA THR A 19 -7.27 -28.38 -25.59
C THR A 19 -5.90 -28.21 -24.95
N ARG A 20 -4.93 -29.09 -25.27
CA ARG A 20 -3.53 -28.94 -24.84
C ARG A 20 -2.88 -27.68 -25.40
N ASN A 21 -3.11 -27.35 -26.68
CA ASN A 21 -2.56 -26.14 -27.28
C ASN A 21 -3.16 -24.87 -26.66
N GLU A 22 -4.46 -24.88 -26.37
CA GLU A 22 -5.16 -23.77 -25.70
C GLU A 22 -4.67 -23.59 -24.26
N SER A 23 -4.51 -24.66 -23.48
CA SER A 23 -4.01 -24.58 -22.11
C SER A 23 -2.57 -24.05 -22.06
N GLU A 24 -1.75 -24.48 -23.01
CA GLU A 24 -0.36 -24.06 -23.15
C GLU A 24 -0.27 -22.59 -23.64
N LYS A 25 -1.14 -22.16 -24.55
CA LYS A 25 -1.29 -20.74 -24.89
C LYS A 25 -1.68 -19.91 -23.67
N ARG A 26 -2.68 -20.35 -22.89
CA ARG A 26 -3.12 -19.64 -21.68
C ARG A 26 -1.97 -19.45 -20.68
N ARG A 27 -1.15 -20.47 -20.45
CA ARG A 27 0.03 -20.37 -19.57
C ARG A 27 1.02 -19.31 -20.05
N ARG A 28 1.31 -19.25 -21.35
CA ARG A 28 2.19 -18.22 -21.92
C ARG A 28 1.60 -16.83 -21.83
N ASP A 29 0.30 -16.69 -22.07
CA ASP A 29 -0.38 -15.40 -22.00
C ASP A 29 -0.41 -14.88 -20.56
N THR A 30 -0.67 -15.76 -19.58
CA THR A 30 -0.57 -15.44 -18.15
C THR A 30 0.86 -15.02 -17.79
N PHE A 31 1.88 -15.79 -18.20
CA PHE A 31 3.28 -15.43 -17.93
C PHE A 31 3.65 -14.06 -18.51
N ASN A 32 3.23 -13.77 -19.75
CA ASN A 32 3.52 -12.49 -20.39
C ASN A 32 2.83 -11.32 -19.67
N ARG A 33 1.60 -11.51 -19.19
CA ARG A 33 0.88 -10.52 -18.39
C ARG A 33 1.64 -10.20 -17.10
N LEU A 34 2.07 -11.23 -16.37
CA LEU A 34 2.82 -11.06 -15.12
C LEU A 34 4.16 -10.35 -15.34
N ILE A 35 4.87 -10.66 -16.44
CA ILE A 35 6.09 -9.94 -16.79
C ILE A 35 5.82 -8.46 -17.08
N ALA A 36 4.71 -8.13 -17.75
CA ALA A 36 4.33 -6.75 -18.02
C ALA A 36 4.01 -5.97 -16.73
N GLU A 37 3.21 -6.55 -15.83
CA GLU A 37 2.91 -5.97 -14.52
C GLU A 37 4.18 -5.77 -13.69
N LEU A 38 5.05 -6.79 -13.64
CA LEU A 38 6.32 -6.71 -12.93
C LEU A 38 7.24 -5.62 -13.51
N THR A 39 7.24 -5.44 -14.83
CA THR A 39 8.01 -4.38 -15.50
C THR A 39 7.61 -3.00 -14.99
N LEU A 40 6.31 -2.73 -14.82
CA LEU A 40 5.81 -1.46 -14.31
C LEU A 40 6.32 -1.17 -12.89
N LEU A 41 6.46 -2.20 -12.07
CA LEU A 41 6.94 -2.07 -10.70
C LEU A 41 8.45 -1.79 -10.64
N VAL A 42 9.25 -2.40 -11.52
CA VAL A 42 10.72 -2.37 -11.41
C VAL A 42 11.40 -1.35 -12.32
N ALA A 43 10.74 -0.88 -13.39
CA ALA A 43 11.40 -0.12 -14.45
C ALA A 43 11.62 1.38 -14.14
N LYS A 44 11.07 1.95 -13.06
CA LYS A 44 11.25 3.36 -12.65
C LYS A 44 11.26 4.40 -13.79
N GLY A 45 10.39 4.22 -14.80
CA GLY A 45 10.26 5.13 -15.94
C GLY A 45 10.92 4.66 -17.26
N ASP A 46 11.66 3.55 -17.26
CA ASP A 46 12.28 3.00 -18.46
C ASP A 46 11.29 2.13 -19.26
N ARG A 47 11.13 2.43 -20.55
CA ARG A 47 9.93 2.02 -21.31
C ARG A 47 9.99 0.64 -21.95
N LYS A 48 11.12 -0.08 -21.89
CA LYS A 48 11.22 -1.41 -22.50
C LYS A 48 12.37 -2.23 -21.94
N MET A 49 12.04 -3.27 -21.18
CA MET A 49 12.99 -4.27 -20.71
C MET A 49 12.71 -5.62 -21.36
N ASP A 50 13.74 -6.38 -21.70
CA ASP A 50 13.57 -7.79 -22.07
C ASP A 50 13.19 -8.62 -20.83
N LYS A 51 12.55 -9.78 -21.04
CA LYS A 51 11.98 -10.58 -19.94
C LYS A 51 13.04 -11.02 -18.92
N SER A 52 14.24 -11.37 -19.36
CA SER A 52 15.31 -11.78 -18.46
C SER A 52 15.84 -10.60 -17.64
N SER A 53 15.96 -9.43 -18.25
CA SER A 53 16.30 -8.20 -17.53
C SER A 53 15.24 -7.78 -16.52
N VAL A 54 13.94 -7.91 -16.85
CA VAL A 54 12.85 -7.67 -15.88
C VAL A 54 13.03 -8.54 -14.64
N LEU A 55 13.26 -9.85 -14.83
CA LEU A 55 13.45 -10.79 -13.72
C LEU A 55 14.73 -10.47 -12.91
N LYS A 56 15.85 -10.18 -13.57
CA LYS A 56 17.10 -9.78 -12.88
C LYS A 56 16.91 -8.50 -12.07
N CYS A 57 16.22 -7.52 -12.63
CA CYS A 57 15.96 -6.25 -11.98
C CYS A 57 15.03 -6.41 -10.78
N ALA A 58 13.99 -7.25 -10.90
CA ALA A 58 13.11 -7.62 -9.79
C ALA A 58 13.88 -8.31 -8.65
N ILE A 59 14.75 -9.26 -8.96
CA ILE A 59 15.60 -9.93 -7.95
C ILE A 59 16.49 -8.90 -7.24
N ASN A 60 17.15 -8.02 -8.01
CA ASN A 60 18.01 -6.99 -7.42
C ASN A 60 17.23 -5.97 -6.59
N PHE A 61 16.03 -5.61 -7.04
CA PHE A 61 15.12 -4.73 -6.32
C PHE A 61 14.77 -5.30 -4.94
N LEU A 62 14.35 -6.57 -4.89
CA LEU A 62 14.01 -7.23 -3.63
C LEU A 62 15.23 -7.41 -2.71
N LYS A 63 16.41 -7.74 -3.26
CA LYS A 63 17.65 -7.85 -2.48
C LYS A 63 18.04 -6.53 -1.83
N LYS A 64 17.93 -5.41 -2.56
CA LYS A 64 18.20 -4.08 -2.02
C LYS A 64 17.25 -3.71 -0.90
N GLN A 65 15.97 -4.05 -1.03
CA GLN A 65 14.98 -3.84 0.02
C GLN A 65 15.30 -4.64 1.28
N HIS A 66 15.63 -5.92 1.14
CA HIS A 66 16.00 -6.77 2.28
C HIS A 66 17.23 -6.25 3.00
N PHE A 67 18.28 -5.89 2.25
CA PHE A 67 19.50 -5.35 2.84
C PHE A 67 19.25 -4.01 3.55
N GLN A 68 18.41 -3.12 2.99
CA GLN A 68 18.01 -1.89 3.67
C GLN A 68 17.23 -2.15 4.96
N ALA A 69 16.38 -3.18 5.01
CA ALA A 69 15.63 -3.53 6.21
C ALA A 69 16.52 -4.10 7.33
N GLU A 70 17.59 -4.83 6.98
CA GLU A 70 18.51 -5.45 7.96
C GLU A 70 19.61 -4.51 8.48
N SER A 71 19.98 -3.50 7.71
CA SER A 71 21.12 -2.62 8.02
C SER A 71 20.77 -1.42 8.92
N THR A 72 19.49 -1.20 9.22
CA THR A 72 19.03 -0.04 9.98
C THR A 72 18.72 -0.40 11.43
N SER A 73 19.68 -0.15 12.33
CA SER A 73 19.45 0.02 13.77
C SER A 73 18.85 1.41 14.02
N ASP A 74 17.65 1.39 14.58
CA ASP A 74 16.92 2.41 15.34
C ASP A 74 16.43 3.73 14.67
N GLU A 75 17.13 4.35 13.72
CA GLU A 75 16.69 5.66 13.15
C GLU A 75 15.91 5.60 11.82
N ALA A 76 15.87 4.44 11.15
CA ALA A 76 15.19 4.27 9.85
C ALA A 76 13.95 3.35 9.90
N SER A 77 13.45 3.07 11.11
CA SER A 77 12.26 2.25 11.37
C SER A 77 11.02 2.71 10.58
N ASN A 78 10.83 4.03 10.38
CA ASN A 78 9.71 4.56 9.60
C ASN A 78 9.78 4.21 8.11
N THR A 79 10.96 4.24 7.50
CA THR A 79 11.15 3.83 6.10
C THR A 79 11.04 2.33 5.92
N VAL A 80 11.38 1.58 6.98
CA VAL A 80 11.24 0.12 7.01
C VAL A 80 9.77 -0.28 7.12
N LEU A 81 9.02 0.42 7.96
CA LEU A 81 7.59 0.22 8.13
C LEU A 81 6.78 0.63 6.90
N ASP A 82 7.09 1.79 6.28
CA ASP A 82 6.42 2.26 5.05
C ASP A 82 6.53 1.23 3.91
N HIS A 83 7.73 0.69 3.63
CA HIS A 83 7.86 -0.28 2.54
C HIS A 83 7.15 -1.61 2.84
N LYS A 84 7.16 -2.05 4.10
CA LYS A 84 6.50 -3.29 4.51
C LYS A 84 4.99 -3.16 4.42
N LEU A 85 4.45 -2.01 4.83
CA LEU A 85 3.05 -1.64 4.63
C LEU A 85 2.71 -1.58 3.14
N ARG A 86 3.53 -0.91 2.32
CA ARG A 86 3.33 -0.78 0.87
C ARG A 86 3.28 -2.12 0.14
N ILE A 87 4.07 -3.11 0.56
CA ILE A 87 4.03 -4.46 -0.01
C ILE A 87 2.74 -5.21 0.38
N VAL A 88 2.27 -5.04 1.62
CA VAL A 88 1.12 -5.78 2.16
C VAL A 88 -0.22 -5.17 1.72
N THR A 89 -0.33 -3.84 1.69
CA THR A 89 -1.58 -3.13 1.39
C THR A 89 -1.62 -2.51 -0.01
N GLY A 90 -0.46 -2.34 -0.66
CA GLY A 90 -0.36 -1.61 -1.94
C GLY A 90 -0.45 -0.07 -1.79
N CYS A 91 -0.63 0.44 -0.58
CA CYS A 91 -0.82 1.86 -0.28
C CYS A 91 0.47 2.51 0.26
N ASN A 92 0.60 3.83 0.14
CA ASN A 92 1.69 4.57 0.80
C ASN A 92 1.40 4.72 2.31
N LEU A 93 2.43 4.85 3.15
CA LEU A 93 2.25 5.10 4.60
C LEU A 93 1.24 6.22 4.91
N PRO A 94 1.25 7.41 4.27
CA PRO A 94 0.25 8.44 4.56
C PRO A 94 -1.19 8.01 4.25
N GLU A 95 -1.42 7.22 3.19
CA GLU A 95 -2.75 6.70 2.86
C GLU A 95 -3.23 5.69 3.91
N ILE A 96 -2.31 4.89 4.45
CA ILE A 96 -2.62 3.88 5.47
C ILE A 96 -2.85 4.54 6.82
N VAL A 97 -2.03 5.53 7.17
CA VAL A 97 -2.24 6.35 8.36
C VAL A 97 -3.60 7.02 8.27
N GLN A 98 -3.95 7.66 7.14
CA GLN A 98 -5.26 8.27 6.96
C GLN A 98 -6.40 7.26 7.09
N LEU A 99 -6.30 6.10 6.44
CA LEU A 99 -7.30 5.02 6.54
C LEU A 99 -7.46 4.53 7.99
N TYR A 100 -6.36 4.36 8.72
CA TYR A 100 -6.38 3.92 10.12
C TYR A 100 -7.01 4.97 11.03
N MET A 101 -6.67 6.25 10.83
CA MET A 101 -7.24 7.36 11.59
C MET A 101 -8.74 7.52 11.32
N ASP A 102 -9.18 7.40 10.07
CA ASP A 102 -10.60 7.44 9.71
C ASP A 102 -11.37 6.27 10.35
N ALA A 103 -10.82 5.06 10.32
CA ALA A 103 -11.43 3.88 10.94
C ALA A 103 -11.59 4.01 12.46
N LEU A 104 -10.69 4.75 13.12
CA LEU A 104 -10.75 5.04 14.55
C LEU A 104 -11.54 6.31 14.89
N ALA A 105 -12.04 7.04 13.89
CA ALA A 105 -12.55 8.41 14.05
C ALA A 105 -11.57 9.30 14.85
N ALA A 106 -10.27 9.11 14.61
CA ALA A 106 -9.19 9.73 15.35
C ALA A 106 -8.48 10.82 14.53
N GLY A 107 -7.83 11.74 15.24
CA GLY A 107 -7.00 12.80 14.64
C GLY A 107 -5.63 12.90 15.30
N THR A 108 -4.67 13.50 14.60
CA THR A 108 -3.30 13.72 15.11
C THR A 108 -3.09 15.19 15.41
N PHE A 109 -2.32 15.50 16.44
CA PHE A 109 -1.88 16.86 16.74
C PHE A 109 -0.47 16.86 17.33
N CYS A 110 0.22 18.01 17.26
CA CYS A 110 1.55 18.23 17.82
C CYS A 110 1.51 19.43 18.77
N ILE A 111 2.03 19.25 19.98
CA ILE A 111 2.14 20.30 21.00
C ILE A 111 3.61 20.66 21.18
N HIS A 112 3.91 21.95 21.13
CA HIS A 112 5.23 22.48 21.48
C HIS A 112 5.47 22.43 23.01
N CYS A 113 6.73 22.37 23.45
CA CYS A 113 7.10 22.29 24.88
C CYS A 113 6.49 23.41 25.76
N SER A 114 6.06 24.51 25.16
CA SER A 114 5.38 25.64 25.82
C SER A 114 3.87 25.44 26.03
N GLY A 115 3.30 24.33 25.54
CA GLY A 115 1.87 24.02 25.67
C GLY A 115 0.96 24.62 24.58
N HIS A 116 1.50 25.04 23.43
CA HIS A 116 0.70 25.48 22.27
C HIS A 116 0.65 24.41 21.17
N ILE A 117 -0.47 24.31 20.45
CA ILE A 117 -0.65 23.36 19.35
C ILE A 117 -0.03 23.93 18.08
N GLU A 118 1.01 23.30 17.55
CA GLU A 118 1.66 23.73 16.29
C GLU A 118 1.01 23.10 15.06
N HIS A 119 0.50 21.88 15.20
CA HIS A 119 -0.13 21.16 14.11
C HIS A 119 -1.32 20.36 14.60
N ALA A 120 -2.39 20.34 13.82
CA ALA A 120 -3.56 19.50 14.03
C ALA A 120 -4.06 19.00 12.68
N SER A 121 -4.41 17.72 12.58
CA SER A 121 -5.06 17.18 11.39
C SER A 121 -6.47 17.74 11.24
N THR A 122 -6.99 17.75 10.03
CA THR A 122 -8.38 18.13 9.76
C THR A 122 -9.37 17.24 10.52
N SER A 123 -9.10 15.93 10.61
CA SER A 123 -9.88 14.99 11.41
C SER A 123 -9.84 15.28 12.91
N PHE A 124 -8.74 15.83 13.42
CA PHE A 124 -8.67 16.32 14.80
C PHE A 124 -9.51 17.58 14.96
N ALA A 125 -9.39 18.54 14.04
CA ALA A 125 -10.14 19.80 14.09
C ALA A 125 -11.66 19.56 14.10
N THR A 126 -12.16 18.54 13.39
CA THR A 126 -13.60 18.18 13.41
C THR A 126 -14.08 17.59 14.73
N LEU A 127 -13.20 17.09 15.59
CA LEU A 127 -13.58 16.64 16.94
C LEU A 127 -13.86 17.81 17.89
N PHE A 128 -13.46 19.02 17.50
CA PHE A 128 -13.67 20.25 18.26
C PHE A 128 -14.50 21.22 17.42
N ASP A 129 -15.80 21.29 17.67
CA ASP A 129 -16.71 22.23 16.99
C ASP A 129 -16.13 23.65 16.97
N ASP A 130 -15.79 24.18 15.77
CA ASP A 130 -15.40 25.55 15.34
C ASP A 130 -14.49 26.44 16.23
N ALA A 131 -14.24 26.09 17.49
CA ALA A 131 -13.49 26.88 18.48
C ALA A 131 -11.98 26.84 18.23
N VAL A 132 -11.51 25.90 17.41
CA VAL A 132 -10.08 25.69 17.10
C VAL A 132 -9.62 26.45 15.85
N ILE A 133 -10.54 27.02 15.06
CA ILE A 133 -10.16 27.81 13.86
C ILE A 133 -9.34 29.07 14.21
N ASN A 134 -9.28 29.48 15.49
CA ASN A 134 -8.45 30.58 15.96
C ASN A 134 -7.01 30.21 16.39
N ILE A 135 -6.64 28.92 16.43
CA ILE A 135 -5.30 28.51 16.91
C ILE A 135 -4.18 28.93 15.94
N SER A 136 -4.48 29.17 14.67
CA SER A 136 -3.49 29.63 13.69
C SER A 136 -3.28 31.15 13.65
N THR A 137 -4.08 31.96 14.36
CA THR A 137 -4.02 33.43 14.19
C THR A 137 -4.05 34.29 15.46
N SER A 138 -4.24 33.73 16.66
CA SER A 138 -4.27 34.57 17.87
C SER A 138 -3.11 34.29 18.82
N LYS A 139 -2.33 35.34 19.11
CA LYS A 139 -1.22 35.39 20.09
C LYS A 139 -1.70 35.27 21.55
N HIS A 140 -2.84 34.64 21.81
CA HIS A 140 -3.39 34.58 23.15
C HIS A 140 -3.15 33.21 23.78
N SER A 141 -2.37 33.25 24.86
CA SER A 141 -2.00 32.16 25.73
C SER A 141 -3.22 31.54 26.41
N GLU A 142 -3.76 30.47 25.85
CA GLU A 142 -4.57 29.53 26.62
C GLU A 142 -3.84 28.19 26.72
N SER A 143 -3.54 27.81 27.97
CA SER A 143 -2.87 26.56 28.31
C SER A 143 -3.80 25.39 28.01
N LEU A 144 -3.31 24.37 27.31
CA LEU A 144 -4.03 23.12 27.01
C LEU A 144 -4.75 22.46 28.18
N ALA A 145 -4.31 22.73 29.42
CA ALA A 145 -5.01 22.28 30.61
C ALA A 145 -6.48 22.75 30.64
N SER A 146 -6.80 23.97 30.18
CA SER A 146 -8.17 24.50 30.18
C SER A 146 -9.07 23.82 29.14
N LEU A 147 -8.50 23.32 28.04
CA LEU A 147 -9.25 22.72 26.92
C LEU A 147 -9.44 21.20 27.07
N ILE A 148 -8.48 20.49 27.68
CA ILE A 148 -8.51 19.03 27.81
C ILE A 148 -9.21 18.57 29.11
N LEU A 149 -9.11 19.34 30.20
CA LEU A 149 -9.79 19.01 31.47
C LEU A 149 -11.32 18.77 31.33
N PRO A 150 -12.09 19.59 30.58
CA PRO A 150 -13.53 19.33 30.44
C PRO A 150 -13.87 18.06 29.64
N MET A 151 -12.97 17.56 28.77
CA MET A 151 -13.20 16.33 27.99
C MET A 151 -13.12 15.06 28.86
N PHE A 152 -12.14 14.94 29.75
CA PHE A 152 -12.03 13.75 30.61
C PHE A 152 -13.17 13.67 31.63
N THR A 153 -13.78 14.81 31.98
CA THR A 153 -14.94 14.84 32.88
C THR A 153 -16.27 14.51 32.22
N GLN A 154 -16.36 14.52 30.88
CA GLN A 154 -17.60 14.18 30.16
C GLN A 154 -17.63 12.75 29.60
N SER A 155 -16.51 12.02 29.59
CA SER A 155 -16.44 10.63 29.11
C SER A 155 -16.48 9.57 30.23
N PHE A 156 -16.53 9.98 31.50
CA PHE A 156 -16.71 9.11 32.67
C PHE A 156 -17.92 9.57 33.49
N PHE A 157 -19.11 9.51 32.90
CA PHE A 157 -20.37 9.29 33.61
C PHE A 157 -21.39 8.62 32.69
#